data_AF-S5CLD0-F1
#
_entry.id   AF-S5CLD0-F1
#
_cell.length_a   1.000
_cell.length_b   1.000
_cell.length_c   1.000
_cell.angle_alpha   90.00
_cell.angle_beta   90.00
_cell.angle_gamma   90.00
#
_symmetry.space_group_name_H-M   'P 1'
#
loop_
_entity.id
_entity.type
_entity.pdbx_description
1 polymer ?
#
loop_
_entity_poly.entity_id
_entity_poly.type
_entity_poly.pdbx_seq_one_letter_code
_entity_poly.pdbx_strand_id
1 'polypeptide(L)'
;DAAAALFNLCIYQGNKGRAIRAGLVPLIMGLVTNPTGALMDEAMAILSILSSHPEGKAAIGAAEPVPVLVEMIGSGTPRNRENAAAVMLHLCSGEHHLVHLARAQECGIMVPLRELALNGTDRGKRKAVQLLERMSRFLVQQQEEQESQSQASAQVPPQATPEQVPENDIPEQLDSPASQYPMVV
;
A
#
# COMPACT_ATOMS: atom_id res chain seq x y z
N ASP A 1 -5.53 -25.08 28.61
CA ASP A 1 -5.47 -24.57 27.23
C ASP A 1 -4.94 -23.14 27.25
N ALA A 2 -3.73 -22.92 26.74
CA ALA A 2 -3.05 -21.61 26.78
C ALA A 2 -3.63 -20.60 25.77
N ALA A 3 -4.17 -21.09 24.65
CA ALA A 3 -4.76 -20.23 23.62
C ALA A 3 -6.09 -19.64 24.09
N ALA A 4 -6.93 -20.44 24.75
CA ALA A 4 -8.15 -19.97 25.40
C ALA A 4 -7.87 -18.94 26.53
N ALA A 5 -6.83 -19.15 27.33
CA ALA A 5 -6.43 -18.20 28.37
C ALA A 5 -5.96 -16.86 27.79
N LEU A 6 -5.18 -16.92 26.70
CA LEU A 6 -4.71 -15.74 25.98
C LEU A 6 -5.83 -14.98 25.28
N PHE A 7 -6.79 -15.71 24.69
CA PHE A 7 -8.01 -15.14 24.11
C PHE A 7 -8.83 -14.39 25.16
N ASN A 8 -9.08 -15.02 26.33
CA ASN A 8 -9.79 -14.39 27.44
C ASN A 8 -9.05 -13.16 27.99
N LEU A 9 -7.71 -13.20 28.03
CA LEU A 9 -6.89 -12.06 28.43
C LEU A 9 -7.05 -10.88 27.45
N CYS A 10 -7.04 -11.15 26.14
CA CYS A 10 -7.07 -10.11 25.10
C CYS A 10 -8.47 -9.54 24.81
N ILE A 11 -9.55 -10.26 25.14
CA ILE A 11 -10.92 -9.72 25.01
C ILE A 11 -11.11 -8.48 25.88
N TYR A 12 -10.47 -8.42 27.05
CA TYR A 12 -10.57 -7.26 27.94
C TYR A 12 -9.74 -6.09 27.39
N GLN A 13 -10.40 -4.97 27.05
CA GLN A 13 -9.77 -3.83 26.36
C GLN A 13 -8.52 -3.31 27.07
N GLY A 14 -8.51 -3.29 28.42
CA GLY A 14 -7.36 -2.84 29.22
C GLY A 14 -6.11 -3.73 29.13
N ASN A 15 -6.26 -4.98 28.68
CA ASN A 15 -5.15 -5.94 28.60
C ASN A 15 -4.52 -6.02 27.21
N LYS A 16 -5.18 -5.50 26.16
CA LYS A 16 -4.67 -5.53 24.78
C LYS A 16 -3.31 -4.86 24.65
N GLY A 17 -3.20 -3.61 25.11
CA GLY A 17 -1.94 -2.86 25.05
C GLY A 17 -0.81 -3.55 25.84
N ARG A 18 -1.14 -4.15 27.00
CA ARG A 18 -0.17 -4.92 27.79
C ARG A 18 0.33 -6.17 27.05
N ALA A 19 -0.59 -6.91 26.42
CA ALA A 19 -0.25 -8.08 25.62
C ALA A 19 0.60 -7.72 24.40
N ILE A 20 0.26 -6.61 23.71
CA ILE A 20 1.04 -6.09 22.57
C ILE A 20 2.46 -5.75 23.02
N ARG A 21 2.62 -4.97 24.09
CA ARG A 21 3.94 -4.60 24.64
C ARG A 21 4.73 -5.78 25.20
N ALA A 22 4.06 -6.87 25.57
CA ALA A 22 4.71 -8.12 25.95
C ALA A 22 5.20 -8.96 24.75
N GLY A 23 5.09 -8.45 23.52
CA GLY A 23 5.60 -9.12 22.32
C GLY A 23 4.63 -10.16 21.73
N LEU A 24 3.33 -10.03 22.00
CA LEU A 24 2.37 -11.02 21.52
C LEU A 24 2.19 -11.00 19.99
N VAL A 25 2.25 -9.83 19.35
CA VAL A 25 1.99 -9.70 17.90
C VAL A 25 2.96 -10.53 17.06
N PRO A 26 4.29 -10.45 17.23
CA PRO A 26 5.23 -11.31 16.49
C PRO A 26 4.97 -12.81 16.67
N LEU A 27 4.62 -13.24 17.88
CA LEU A 27 4.32 -14.65 18.16
C LEU A 27 3.09 -15.13 17.38
N ILE A 28 2.00 -14.35 17.40
CA ILE A 28 0.77 -14.69 16.68
C ILE A 28 1.00 -14.64 15.16
N MET A 29 1.75 -13.66 14.66
CA MET A 29 2.10 -13.58 13.24
C MET A 29 2.90 -14.82 12.80
N GLY A 30 3.85 -15.29 13.62
CA GLY A 30 4.57 -16.53 13.36
C GLY A 30 3.65 -17.75 13.22
N LEU A 31 2.62 -17.87 14.08
CA LEU A 31 1.63 -18.95 14.01
C LEU A 31 0.73 -18.85 12.77
N VAL A 32 0.38 -17.64 12.34
CA VAL A 32 -0.49 -17.40 11.17
C VAL A 32 0.27 -17.65 9.86
N THR A 33 1.56 -17.30 9.79
CA THR A 33 2.38 -17.49 8.59
C THR A 33 2.90 -18.92 8.45
N ASN A 34 3.16 -19.62 9.56
CA ASN A 34 3.63 -21.01 9.56
C ASN A 34 2.70 -21.89 10.40
N PRO A 35 1.49 -22.19 9.89
CA PRO A 35 0.48 -22.86 10.69
C PRO A 35 0.87 -24.32 10.97
N THR A 36 0.93 -24.69 12.25
CA THR A 36 0.97 -26.10 12.69
C THR A 36 -0.42 -26.73 12.78
N GLY A 37 -1.42 -26.14 12.10
CA GLY A 37 -2.80 -26.61 11.99
C GLY A 37 -3.64 -26.47 13.27
N ALA A 38 -3.08 -26.80 14.43
CA ALA A 38 -3.83 -26.94 15.68
C ALA A 38 -4.22 -25.62 16.38
N LEU A 39 -3.63 -24.48 16.01
CA LEU A 39 -3.82 -23.19 16.71
C LEU A 39 -4.27 -22.04 15.78
N MET A 40 -4.61 -22.35 14.53
CA MET A 40 -4.88 -21.31 13.53
C MET A 40 -6.11 -20.47 13.88
N ASP A 41 -7.18 -21.13 14.34
CA ASP A 41 -8.44 -20.47 14.68
C ASP A 41 -8.28 -19.49 15.86
N GLU A 42 -7.54 -19.90 16.89
CA GLU A 42 -7.25 -19.07 18.06
C GLU A 42 -6.30 -17.93 17.71
N ALA A 43 -5.25 -18.22 16.93
CA ALA A 43 -4.30 -17.20 16.47
C ALA A 43 -5.03 -16.11 15.66
N MET A 44 -5.88 -16.48 14.72
CA MET A 44 -6.68 -15.54 13.92
C MET A 44 -7.67 -14.73 14.76
N ALA A 45 -8.29 -15.36 15.76
CA ALA A 45 -9.21 -14.67 16.66
C ALA A 45 -8.48 -13.63 17.52
N ILE A 46 -7.30 -13.97 18.06
CA ILE A 46 -6.47 -13.04 18.83
C ILE A 46 -5.96 -11.91 17.93
N LEU A 47 -5.47 -12.22 16.72
CA LEU A 47 -4.99 -11.22 15.77
C LEU A 47 -6.08 -10.19 15.41
N SER A 48 -7.31 -10.67 15.18
CA SER A 48 -8.50 -9.84 14.96
C SER A 48 -8.77 -8.88 16.15
N ILE A 49 -8.65 -9.37 17.38
CA ILE A 49 -8.83 -8.57 18.60
C ILE A 49 -7.72 -7.51 18.74
N LEU A 50 -6.46 -7.87 18.50
CA LEU A 50 -5.32 -6.97 18.65
C LEU A 50 -5.30 -5.88 17.58
N SER A 51 -5.70 -6.20 16.34
CA SER A 51 -5.77 -5.23 15.24
C SER A 51 -6.77 -4.09 15.46
N SER A 52 -7.71 -4.26 16.39
CA SER A 52 -8.64 -3.18 16.79
C SER A 52 -8.00 -2.13 17.70
N HIS A 53 -6.81 -2.39 18.23
CA HIS A 53 -6.06 -1.48 19.10
C HIS A 53 -5.01 -0.72 18.27
N PRO A 54 -4.79 0.60 18.44
CA PRO A 54 -3.83 1.36 17.64
C PRO A 54 -2.41 0.76 17.62
N GLU A 55 -1.84 0.46 18.80
CA GLU A 55 -0.51 -0.20 18.89
C GLU A 55 -0.50 -1.57 18.20
N GLY A 56 -1.59 -2.33 18.31
CA GLY A 56 -1.68 -3.68 17.73
C GLY A 56 -1.79 -3.59 16.21
N LYS A 57 -2.60 -2.66 15.71
CA LYS A 57 -2.70 -2.36 14.28
C LYS A 57 -1.35 -1.97 13.67
N ALA A 58 -0.61 -1.07 14.33
CA ALA A 58 0.71 -0.65 13.88
C ALA A 58 1.70 -1.82 13.85
N ALA A 59 1.78 -2.58 14.95
CA ALA A 59 2.65 -3.75 15.05
C ALA A 59 2.29 -4.84 14.02
N ILE A 60 1.00 -5.08 13.80
CA ILE A 60 0.52 -6.05 12.81
C ILE A 60 0.85 -5.56 11.40
N GLY A 61 0.61 -4.27 11.08
CA GLY A 61 0.95 -3.70 9.78
C GLY A 61 2.43 -3.78 9.45
N ALA A 62 3.30 -3.56 10.45
CA ALA A 62 4.75 -3.69 10.31
C ALA A 62 5.22 -5.13 10.06
N ALA A 63 4.40 -6.14 10.38
CA ALA A 63 4.68 -7.55 10.08
C ALA A 63 4.21 -8.00 8.68
N GLU A 64 3.82 -7.04 7.82
CA GLU A 64 3.41 -7.26 6.42
C GLU A 64 2.38 -8.40 6.22
N PRO A 65 1.23 -8.35 6.90
CA PRO A 65 0.32 -9.48 7.01
C PRO A 65 -0.56 -9.68 5.76
N VAL A 66 -0.51 -8.74 4.82
CA VAL A 66 -1.49 -8.65 3.72
C VAL A 66 -1.57 -9.93 2.88
N PRO A 67 -0.46 -10.55 2.42
CA PRO A 67 -0.53 -11.76 1.61
C PRO A 67 -1.26 -12.91 2.32
N VAL A 68 -0.86 -13.22 3.56
CA VAL A 68 -1.47 -14.32 4.34
C VAL A 68 -2.93 -14.02 4.69
N LEU A 69 -3.29 -12.76 4.93
CA LEU A 69 -4.68 -12.37 5.16
C LEU A 69 -5.55 -12.55 3.90
N VAL A 70 -5.04 -12.22 2.72
CA VAL A 70 -5.76 -12.43 1.44
C VAL A 70 -6.00 -13.91 1.19
N GLU A 71 -4.96 -14.73 1.39
CA GLU A 71 -5.09 -16.20 1.32
C GLU A 71 -6.16 -16.69 2.30
N MET A 72 -6.10 -16.25 3.56
CA MET A 72 -7.06 -16.66 4.59
C MET A 72 -8.49 -16.24 4.28
N ILE A 73 -8.72 -15.08 3.66
CA ILE A 73 -10.05 -14.65 3.20
C ILE A 73 -10.57 -15.57 2.09
N GLY A 74 -9.69 -16.12 1.24
CA GLY A 74 -10.05 -17.03 0.15
C GLY A 74 -10.33 -18.45 0.61
N SER A 75 -9.42 -19.04 1.39
CA SER A 75 -9.40 -20.49 1.67
C SER A 75 -9.62 -20.88 3.14
N GLY A 76 -9.72 -19.92 4.06
CA GLY A 76 -9.87 -20.20 5.49
C GLY A 76 -11.21 -20.82 5.88
N THR A 77 -11.31 -21.30 7.11
CA THR A 77 -12.60 -21.66 7.74
C THR A 77 -13.52 -20.44 7.77
N PRO A 78 -14.86 -20.59 7.85
CA PRO A 78 -15.78 -19.46 7.93
C PRO A 78 -15.40 -18.42 9.00
N ARG A 79 -14.89 -18.90 10.15
CA ARG A 79 -14.39 -18.06 11.24
C ARG A 79 -13.10 -17.33 10.87
N ASN A 80 -12.15 -18.03 10.25
CA ASN A 80 -10.87 -17.42 9.86
C ASN A 80 -11.02 -16.41 8.74
N ARG A 81 -11.91 -16.66 7.77
CA ARG A 81 -12.24 -15.69 6.71
C ARG A 81 -12.82 -14.41 7.31
N GLU A 82 -13.74 -14.53 8.26
CA GLU A 82 -14.32 -13.39 8.98
C GLU A 82 -13.26 -12.61 9.79
N ASN A 83 -12.41 -13.32 10.53
CA ASN A 83 -11.33 -12.72 11.32
C ASN A 83 -10.29 -12.03 10.43
N ALA A 84 -9.87 -12.65 9.33
CA ALA A 84 -8.94 -12.07 8.38
C ALA A 84 -9.51 -10.79 7.74
N ALA A 85 -10.78 -10.82 7.33
CA ALA A 85 -11.47 -9.62 6.84
C ALA A 85 -11.55 -8.52 7.91
N ALA A 86 -11.70 -8.87 9.19
CA ALA A 86 -11.67 -7.90 10.29
C ALA A 86 -10.30 -7.23 10.44
N VAL A 87 -9.22 -8.02 10.44
CA VAL A 87 -7.84 -7.50 10.51
C VAL A 87 -7.56 -6.59 9.32
N MET A 88 -7.88 -7.04 8.10
CA MET A 88 -7.69 -6.26 6.87
C MET A 88 -8.46 -4.93 6.93
N LEU A 89 -9.71 -4.93 7.41
CA LEU A 89 -10.50 -3.70 7.56
C LEU A 89 -9.87 -2.72 8.55
N HIS A 90 -9.31 -3.20 9.65
CA HIS A 90 -8.62 -2.34 10.61
C HIS A 90 -7.36 -1.71 10.00
N LEU A 91 -6.55 -2.47 9.26
CA LEU A 91 -5.36 -2.00 8.57
C LEU A 91 -5.70 -0.96 7.49
N CYS A 92 -6.71 -1.25 6.67
CA CYS A 92 -7.22 -0.32 5.64
C CYS A 92 -8.01 0.88 6.22
N SER A 93 -8.05 1.03 7.55
CA SER A 93 -8.57 2.22 8.26
C SER A 93 -7.48 2.98 9.03
N GLY A 94 -6.21 2.55 8.93
CA GLY A 94 -5.09 3.16 9.64
C GLY A 94 -4.38 4.25 8.84
N GLU A 95 -3.27 4.74 9.39
CA GLU A 95 -2.40 5.72 8.74
C GLU A 95 -1.88 5.23 7.38
N HIS A 96 -1.37 4.00 7.35
CA HIS A 96 -0.83 3.35 6.13
C HIS A 96 -1.89 2.63 5.27
N HIS A 97 -3.15 3.05 5.32
CA HIS A 97 -4.24 2.34 4.65
C HIS A 97 -4.05 2.21 3.13
N LEU A 98 -3.54 3.23 2.44
CA LEU A 98 -3.30 3.18 0.99
C LEU A 98 -2.27 2.10 0.61
N VAL A 99 -1.21 1.96 1.40
CA VAL A 99 -0.18 0.93 1.20
C VAL A 99 -0.79 -0.47 1.35
N HIS A 100 -1.64 -0.67 2.37
CA HIS A 100 -2.31 -1.95 2.56
C HIS A 100 -3.34 -2.25 1.46
N LEU A 101 -4.09 -1.25 0.98
CA LEU A 101 -5.04 -1.40 -0.12
C LEU A 101 -4.34 -1.74 -1.44
N ALA A 102 -3.26 -1.03 -1.76
CA ALA A 102 -2.42 -1.33 -2.94
C ALA A 102 -1.88 -2.75 -2.87
N ARG A 103 -1.29 -3.13 -1.73
CA ARG A 103 -0.75 -4.48 -1.54
C ARG A 103 -1.84 -5.56 -1.62
N ALA A 104 -3.03 -5.29 -1.11
CA ALA A 104 -4.15 -6.22 -1.18
C ALA A 104 -4.66 -6.39 -2.62
N GLN A 105 -4.67 -5.32 -3.42
CA GLN A 105 -4.98 -5.38 -4.85
C GLN A 105 -3.97 -6.26 -5.59
N GLU A 106 -2.68 -6.05 -5.38
CA GLU A 106 -1.60 -6.87 -5.98
C GLU A 106 -1.75 -8.35 -5.63
N CYS A 107 -2.17 -8.66 -4.41
CA CYS A 107 -2.43 -10.03 -3.96
C CYS A 107 -3.76 -10.61 -4.47
N GLY A 108 -4.55 -9.86 -5.25
CA GLY A 108 -5.79 -10.36 -5.85
C GLY A 108 -6.99 -10.44 -4.90
N ILE A 109 -7.06 -9.57 -3.87
CA ILE A 109 -8.09 -9.62 -2.82
C ILE A 109 -9.55 -9.56 -3.32
N MET A 110 -9.79 -9.01 -4.51
CA MET A 110 -11.15 -8.69 -5.00
C MET A 110 -12.05 -9.92 -5.17
N VAL A 111 -11.52 -11.04 -5.67
CA VAL A 111 -12.29 -12.28 -5.85
C VAL A 111 -12.62 -12.92 -4.50
N PRO A 112 -11.65 -13.15 -3.59
CA PRO A 112 -11.93 -13.63 -2.23
C PRO A 112 -12.97 -12.80 -1.46
N LEU A 113 -12.95 -11.47 -1.60
CA LEU A 113 -13.94 -10.60 -0.95
C LEU A 113 -15.34 -10.75 -1.54
N ARG A 114 -15.47 -10.86 -2.87
CA ARG A 114 -16.77 -11.10 -3.50
C ARG A 114 -17.36 -12.44 -3.06
N GLU A 115 -16.55 -13.48 -3.02
CA GLU A 115 -16.98 -14.78 -2.52
C GLU A 115 -17.38 -14.73 -1.04
N LEU A 116 -16.62 -14.03 -0.21
CA LEU A 116 -16.95 -13.87 1.21
C LEU A 116 -18.24 -13.05 1.40
N ALA A 117 -18.51 -12.05 0.55
CA ALA A 117 -19.74 -11.26 0.59
C ALA A 117 -20.98 -12.11 0.22
N LEU A 118 -20.83 -13.10 -0.65
CA LEU A 118 -21.93 -13.99 -1.06
C LEU A 118 -22.14 -15.14 -0.06
N ASN A 119 -21.05 -15.77 0.36
CA ASN A 119 -21.08 -17.09 1.03
C ASN A 119 -20.57 -17.08 2.47
N GLY A 120 -20.17 -15.92 3.00
CA GLY A 120 -19.64 -15.79 4.36
C GLY A 120 -20.67 -15.93 5.48
N THR A 121 -20.19 -15.85 6.72
CA THR A 121 -21.05 -15.58 7.89
C THR A 121 -21.66 -14.18 7.80
N ASP A 122 -22.73 -13.86 8.52
CA ASP A 122 -23.32 -12.50 8.49
C ASP A 122 -22.33 -11.39 8.85
N ARG A 123 -21.38 -11.70 9.76
CA ARG A 123 -20.29 -10.78 10.11
C ARG A 123 -19.23 -10.72 9.01
N GLY A 124 -18.84 -11.85 8.44
CA GLY A 124 -17.92 -11.93 7.31
C GLY A 124 -18.43 -11.17 6.08
N LYS A 125 -19.70 -11.36 5.71
CA LYS A 125 -20.37 -10.65 4.61
C LYS A 125 -20.31 -9.13 4.81
N ARG A 126 -20.71 -8.64 5.99
CA ARG A 126 -20.68 -7.20 6.30
C ARG A 126 -19.29 -6.59 6.22
N LYS A 127 -18.26 -7.33 6.63
CA LYS A 127 -16.86 -6.87 6.55
C LYS A 127 -16.35 -6.89 5.12
N ALA A 128 -16.70 -7.93 4.35
CA ALA A 128 -16.34 -8.05 2.95
C ALA A 128 -16.92 -6.91 2.11
N VAL A 129 -18.19 -6.56 2.32
CA VAL A 129 -18.84 -5.42 1.64
C VAL A 129 -18.11 -4.10 1.95
N GLN A 130 -17.80 -3.83 3.22
CA GLN A 130 -17.06 -2.63 3.61
C GLN A 130 -15.65 -2.57 2.98
N LEU A 131 -14.96 -3.70 2.87
CA LEU A 131 -13.66 -3.78 2.19
C LEU A 131 -13.80 -3.56 0.68
N LEU A 132 -14.81 -4.16 0.05
CA LEU A 132 -15.09 -3.95 -1.38
C LEU A 132 -15.36 -2.47 -1.70
N GLU A 133 -16.14 -1.77 -0.87
CA GLU A 133 -16.39 -0.33 -1.02
C GLU A 133 -15.10 0.51 -0.92
N ARG A 134 -14.19 0.13 -0.02
CA ARG A 134 -12.88 0.81 0.12
C ARG A 134 -11.98 0.53 -1.06
N MET A 135 -11.88 -0.73 -1.48
CA MET A 135 -11.11 -1.12 -2.67
C MET A 135 -11.66 -0.42 -3.92
N SER A 136 -12.97 -0.37 -4.10
CA SER A 136 -13.58 0.30 -5.26
C SER A 136 -13.24 1.79 -5.31
N ARG A 137 -13.33 2.51 -4.18
CA ARG A 137 -12.95 3.92 -4.12
C ARG A 137 -11.47 4.13 -4.41
N PHE A 138 -10.62 3.28 -3.84
CA PHE A 138 -9.18 3.31 -4.07
C PHE A 138 -8.82 3.08 -5.55
N LEU A 139 -9.48 2.12 -6.22
CA LEU A 139 -9.24 1.82 -7.63
C LEU A 139 -9.67 2.97 -8.56
N VAL A 140 -10.80 3.60 -8.28
CA VAL A 140 -11.28 4.77 -9.04
C VAL A 140 -10.27 5.92 -8.93
N GLN A 141 -9.79 6.21 -7.72
CA GLN A 141 -8.78 7.25 -7.49
C GLN A 141 -7.47 6.97 -8.25
N GLN A 142 -6.99 5.72 -8.23
CA GLN A 142 -5.79 5.36 -8.99
C GLN A 142 -5.96 5.53 -10.50
N GLN A 143 -7.14 5.20 -11.04
CA GLN A 143 -7.40 5.37 -12.46
C GLN A 143 -7.42 6.87 -12.86
N GLU A 144 -8.08 7.72 -12.08
CA GLU A 144 -8.13 9.18 -12.32
C GLU A 144 -6.73 9.81 -12.27
N GLU A 145 -5.88 9.41 -11.31
CA GLU A 145 -4.50 9.87 -11.20
C GLU A 145 -3.65 9.43 -12.41
N GLN A 146 -3.83 8.19 -12.86
CA GLN A 146 -3.08 7.63 -13.99
C GLN A 146 -3.49 8.26 -15.32
N GLU A 147 -4.77 8.58 -15.51
CA GLU A 147 -5.28 9.33 -16.66
C GLU A 147 -4.77 10.77 -16.66
N SER A 148 -4.77 11.44 -15.50
CA SER A 148 -4.26 12.80 -15.35
C SER A 148 -2.75 12.90 -15.65
N GLN A 149 -1.95 11.93 -15.20
CA GLN A 149 -0.51 11.86 -15.49
C GLN A 149 -0.22 11.53 -16.96
N SER A 150 -1.05 10.69 -17.59
CA SER A 150 -0.93 10.35 -19.01
C SER A 150 -1.25 11.56 -19.91
N GLN A 151 -2.23 12.37 -19.54
CA GLN A 151 -2.55 13.61 -20.27
C GLN A 151 -1.49 14.69 -20.07
N ALA A 152 -0.96 14.85 -18.86
CA ALA A 152 0.10 15.82 -18.57
C ALA A 152 1.42 15.51 -19.29
N SER A 153 1.77 14.23 -19.44
CA SER A 153 2.98 13.80 -20.17
C SER A 153 2.84 13.93 -21.69
N ALA A 154 1.62 13.83 -22.24
CA ALA A 154 1.33 14.02 -23.66
C ALA A 154 1.35 15.49 -24.12
N GLN A 155 1.36 16.46 -23.20
CA GLN A 155 1.27 17.90 -23.48
C GLN A 155 2.60 18.66 -23.34
N VAL A 156 3.73 17.97 -23.12
CA VAL A 156 5.06 18.59 -23.18
C VAL A 156 5.36 18.97 -24.65
N PRO A 157 5.49 20.27 -25.01
CA PRO A 157 5.82 20.68 -26.37
C PRO A 157 7.22 20.18 -26.75
N PRO A 158 7.49 19.89 -28.03
CA PRO A 158 8.85 19.58 -28.46
C PRO A 158 9.76 20.75 -28.09
N GLN A 159 10.79 20.47 -27.29
CA GLN A 159 11.80 21.46 -26.91
C GLN A 159 12.33 22.14 -28.17
N ALA A 160 12.28 23.47 -28.20
CA ALA A 160 12.84 24.26 -29.28
C ALA A 160 14.33 23.89 -29.47
N THR A 161 14.67 23.42 -30.67
CA THR A 161 16.04 23.34 -31.16
C THR A 161 16.73 24.69 -30.97
N PRO A 162 17.96 24.75 -30.43
CA PRO A 162 18.67 26.02 -30.33
C PRO A 162 18.88 26.60 -31.74
N GLU A 163 18.35 27.80 -31.95
CA GLU A 163 18.49 28.63 -33.15
C GLU A 163 19.95 28.66 -33.62
N GLN A 164 20.18 28.20 -34.85
CA GLN A 164 21.40 28.48 -35.59
C GLN A 164 21.37 29.96 -35.99
N VAL A 165 22.33 30.74 -35.49
CA VAL A 165 22.52 32.15 -35.88
C VAL A 165 22.93 32.20 -37.36
N PRO A 166 22.26 32.98 -38.23
CA PRO A 166 22.67 33.12 -39.61
C PRO A 166 23.90 34.04 -39.70
N GLU A 167 24.97 33.52 -40.29
CA GLU A 167 26.19 34.23 -40.64
C GLU A 167 25.88 35.16 -41.81
N ASN A 168 25.69 36.46 -41.53
CA ASN A 168 25.40 37.47 -42.55
C ASN A 168 26.71 38.00 -43.16
N ASP A 169 26.75 37.96 -44.49
CA ASP A 169 27.77 38.49 -45.38
C ASP A 169 28.19 39.93 -45.03
N ILE A 170 29.50 40.15 -44.95
CA ILE A 170 30.11 41.49 -44.90
C ILE A 170 30.37 41.93 -46.34
N PRO A 171 29.78 43.03 -46.84
CA PRO A 171 30.16 43.56 -48.14
C PRO A 171 31.45 44.37 -48.05
N GLU A 172 32.25 44.18 -49.09
CA GLU A 172 33.57 44.75 -49.37
C GLU A 172 33.51 46.27 -49.69
N GLN A 173 34.66 46.93 -49.45
CA GLN A 173 35.15 48.23 -50.00
C GLN A 173 34.95 49.50 -49.15
N LEU A 174 36.05 50.17 -48.74
CA LEU A 174 36.75 51.18 -49.54
C LEU A 174 38.01 51.74 -48.83
N ASP A 175 39.09 51.80 -49.61
CA ASP A 175 40.24 52.73 -49.63
C ASP A 175 41.27 52.89 -48.49
N SER A 176 42.53 52.82 -48.97
CA SER A 176 43.85 53.18 -48.41
C SER A 176 43.99 54.70 -48.15
N PRO A 177 45.12 55.28 -47.60
CA PRO A 177 46.50 54.76 -47.59
C PRO A 177 47.40 55.07 -46.37
N ALA A 178 48.57 54.41 -46.39
CA ALA A 178 49.87 54.83 -45.84
C ALA A 178 50.00 55.12 -44.32
N SER A 179 50.93 54.44 -43.64
CA SER A 179 52.09 55.11 -43.03
C SER A 179 53.01 54.12 -42.28
N GLN A 180 54.29 54.25 -42.60
CA GLN A 180 55.49 53.97 -41.80
C GLN A 180 55.55 52.76 -40.83
N TYR A 181 56.43 51.83 -41.18
CA TYR A 181 57.34 51.18 -40.23
C TYR A 181 58.19 52.24 -39.49
N PRO A 182 58.65 51.93 -38.28
CA PRO A 182 60.04 52.20 -37.95
C PRO A 182 60.79 50.92 -37.53
N MET A 183 62.01 50.80 -38.05
CA MET A 183 63.04 49.85 -37.66
C MET A 183 64.15 50.68 -37.02
N VAL A 184 64.38 50.57 -35.70
CA VAL A 184 65.62 50.89 -34.95
C VAL A 184 65.32 50.79 -33.44
N VAL A 185 66.15 50.20 -32.56
CA VAL A 185 67.54 49.66 -32.63
C VAL A 185 67.58 48.39 -31.78
#